data_AF-A0A2X1RB85-F1
#
_entry.id   AF-A0A2X1RB85-F1
#
_cell.length_a   1.000
_cell.length_b   1.000
_cell.length_c   1.000
_cell.angle_alpha   90.00
_cell.angle_beta   90.00
_cell.angle_gamma   90.00
#
_symmetry.space_group_name_H-M   'P 1'
#
loop_
_entity.id
_entity.type
_entity.pdbx_description
1 polymer ?
#
loop_
_entity_poly.entity_id
_entity_poly.type
_entity_poly.pdbx_seq_one_letter_code
_entity_poly.pdbx_strand_id
1 'polypeptide(L)'
;MYPPHCPVYVAGFSDNVGSRDYKRKMSQARAETMLTFLWANDIPSQRLIAEGYGDKNPVADNHLVHGSAQNRRLEIQWFNNCSVAQAQPAPFIGVFK
;
A
#
# COMPACT_ATOMS: atom_id res chain seq x y z
N MET A 1 -14.05 -0.91 14.28
CA MET A 1 -15.18 -0.17 13.68
C MET A 1 -14.59 0.75 12.61
N TYR A 2 -14.80 0.45 11.33
CA TYR A 2 -14.29 1.26 10.23
C TYR A 2 -15.05 2.59 10.15
N PRO A 3 -14.40 3.76 10.06
CA PRO A 3 -15.09 5.03 9.97
C PRO A 3 -15.80 5.15 8.60
N PRO A 4 -17.14 5.26 8.55
CA PRO A 4 -17.96 5.05 7.35
C PRO A 4 -17.84 6.13 6.26
N HIS A 5 -16.89 7.06 6.35
CA HIS A 5 -16.76 8.19 5.43
C HIS A 5 -15.32 8.43 4.92
N CYS A 6 -14.35 7.63 5.34
CA CYS A 6 -12.94 7.88 5.04
C CYS A 6 -12.48 7.07 3.81
N PRO A 7 -11.52 7.57 3.02
CA PRO A 7 -10.84 6.75 2.03
C PRO A 7 -9.89 5.74 2.69
N VAL A 8 -9.73 4.59 2.03
CA VAL A 8 -8.74 3.57 2.34
C VAL A 8 -7.65 3.62 1.29
N TYR A 9 -6.41 3.74 1.75
CA TYR A 9 -5.23 3.68 0.90
C TYR A 9 -4.56 2.33 1.06
N VAL A 10 -4.23 1.70 -0.06
CA VAL A 10 -3.50 0.43 -0.13
C VAL A 10 -2.23 0.65 -0.93
N ALA A 11 -1.08 0.53 -0.27
CA ALA A 11 0.22 0.60 -0.91
C ALA A 11 0.86 -0.78 -1.05
N GLY A 12 1.23 -1.12 -2.27
CA GLY A 12 2.00 -2.33 -2.58
C GLY A 12 3.49 -2.04 -2.67
N PHE A 13 4.29 -2.86 -2.00
CA PHE A 13 5.75 -2.84 -2.09
C PHE A 13 6.29 -4.17 -2.65
N SER A 14 7.44 -4.09 -3.30
CA SER A 14 8.12 -5.21 -3.96
C SER A 14 9.59 -5.24 -3.56
N ASP A 15 10.22 -6.42 -3.71
CA ASP A 15 11.67 -6.59 -3.53
C ASP A 15 12.47 -5.79 -4.56
N ASN A 16 13.79 -5.64 -4.33
CA ASN A 16 14.70 -4.96 -5.24
C ASN A 16 15.02 -5.72 -6.54
N VAL A 17 14.61 -7.00 -6.67
CA VAL A 17 14.96 -7.87 -7.80
C VAL A 17 14.12 -7.54 -9.04
N GLY A 18 14.77 -7.29 -10.17
CA GLY A 18 14.14 -7.03 -11.47
C GLY A 18 14.08 -5.55 -11.86
N SER A 19 13.49 -5.27 -13.04
CA SER A 19 13.39 -3.90 -13.57
C SER A 19 12.39 -3.06 -12.79
N ARG A 20 12.62 -1.74 -12.74
CA ARG A 20 11.75 -0.80 -12.03
C ARG A 20 10.29 -0.85 -12.50
N ASP A 21 10.08 -0.93 -13.81
CA ASP A 21 8.73 -0.99 -14.40
C ASP A 21 8.02 -2.30 -14.06
N TYR A 22 8.75 -3.42 -14.08
CA TYR A 22 8.21 -4.70 -13.67
C TYR A 22 7.78 -4.68 -12.20
N LYS A 23 8.63 -4.16 -11.32
CA LYS A 23 8.33 -4.03 -9.88
C LYS A 23 7.13 -3.12 -9.63
N ARG A 24 7.02 -2.01 -10.36
CA ARG A 24 5.86 -1.11 -10.25
C ARG A 24 4.58 -1.84 -10.64
N LYS A 25 4.54 -2.52 -11.78
CA LYS A 25 3.37 -3.30 -12.24
C LYS A 25 3.02 -4.42 -11.26
N MET A 26 4.02 -5.15 -10.74
CA MET A 26 3.80 -6.22 -9.77
C MET A 26 3.23 -5.70 -8.45
N SER A 27 3.79 -4.62 -7.93
CA SER A 27 3.31 -3.97 -6.71
C SER A 27 1.90 -3.40 -6.87
N GLN A 28 1.60 -2.83 -8.05
CA GLN A 28 0.28 -2.32 -8.41
C GLN A 28 -0.75 -3.46 -8.46
N ALA A 29 -0.44 -4.55 -9.17
CA ALA A 29 -1.34 -5.71 -9.27
C ALA A 29 -1.65 -6.33 -7.90
N ARG A 30 -0.68 -6.33 -6.97
CA ARG A 30 -0.90 -6.78 -5.58
C ARG A 30 -1.84 -5.84 -4.81
N ALA A 31 -1.64 -4.53 -4.95
CA ALA A 31 -2.51 -3.54 -4.31
C ALA A 31 -3.94 -3.62 -4.87
N GLU A 32 -4.10 -3.82 -6.18
CA GLU A 32 -5.40 -4.06 -6.83
C GLU A 32 -6.07 -5.34 -6.35
N THR A 33 -5.32 -6.43 -6.17
CA THR A 33 -5.86 -7.68 -5.60
C THR A 33 -6.45 -7.45 -4.21
N MET A 34 -5.78 -6.63 -3.39
CA MET A 34 -6.29 -6.24 -2.09
C MET A 34 -7.53 -5.35 -2.19
N LEU A 35 -7.63 -4.45 -3.17
CA LEU A 35 -8.87 -3.71 -3.41
C LEU A 35 -10.03 -4.66 -3.73
N THR A 36 -9.81 -5.65 -4.57
CA THR A 36 -10.83 -6.65 -4.89
C THR A 36 -11.30 -7.39 -3.64
N PHE A 37 -10.38 -7.73 -2.73
CA PHE A 37 -10.72 -8.32 -1.44
C PHE A 37 -11.53 -7.36 -0.57
N LEU A 38 -11.13 -6.09 -0.45
CA LEU A 38 -11.85 -5.08 0.35
C LEU A 38 -13.25 -4.79 -0.22
N TRP A 39 -13.37 -4.75 -1.55
CA TRP A 39 -14.64 -4.61 -2.24
C TRP A 39 -15.57 -5.78 -1.96
N ALA A 40 -15.05 -7.02 -1.97
CA ALA A 40 -15.81 -8.21 -1.59
C ALA A 40 -16.23 -8.23 -0.10
N ASN A 41 -15.63 -7.39 0.74
CA ASN A 41 -15.99 -7.19 2.15
C ASN A 41 -16.81 -5.91 2.36
N ASP A 42 -17.63 -5.53 1.37
CA ASP A 42 -18.59 -4.41 1.43
C ASP A 42 -17.97 -3.00 1.55
N ILE A 43 -16.70 -2.81 1.17
CA ILE A 43 -16.10 -1.48 1.09
C ILE A 43 -16.32 -0.87 -0.30
N PRO A 44 -16.96 0.31 -0.42
CA PRO A 44 -17.21 0.94 -1.72
C PRO A 44 -15.91 1.23 -2.48
N SER A 45 -15.83 0.82 -3.75
CA SER A 45 -14.66 1.02 -4.61
C SER A 45 -14.25 2.50 -4.75
N GLN A 46 -15.19 3.43 -4.66
CA GLN A 46 -14.95 4.87 -4.69
C GLN A 46 -14.05 5.37 -3.55
N ARG A 47 -13.93 4.59 -2.47
CA ARG A 47 -13.10 4.91 -1.30
C ARG A 47 -11.78 4.17 -1.32
N LEU A 48 -11.61 3.22 -2.23
CA LEU A 48 -10.46 2.34 -2.31
C LEU A 48 -9.45 2.93 -3.29
N ILE A 49 -8.28 3.29 -2.78
CA ILE A 49 -7.18 3.84 -3.58
C ILE A 49 -6.00 2.87 -3.48
N ALA A 50 -5.58 2.29 -4.60
CA ALA A 50 -4.41 1.42 -4.67
C ALA A 50 -3.28 2.07 -5.44
N GLU A 51 -2.08 1.97 -4.87
CA GLU A 51 -0.87 2.45 -5.53
C GLU A 51 0.30 1.48 -5.33
N GLY A 52 0.93 1.09 -6.43
CA GLY A 52 2.16 0.30 -6.46
C GLY A 52 3.40 1.19 -6.38
N TYR A 53 4.10 1.12 -5.26
CA TYR A 53 5.33 1.88 -5.01
C TYR A 53 6.59 1.19 -5.54
N GLY A 54 6.50 -0.08 -5.97
CA GLY A 54 7.63 -0.87 -6.41
C GLY A 54 8.61 -1.13 -5.26
N ASP A 55 9.90 -0.91 -5.50
CA ASP A 55 10.98 -1.03 -4.52
C ASP A 55 11.28 0.27 -3.76
N LYS A 56 10.44 1.30 -3.89
CA LYS A 56 10.58 2.52 -3.09
C LYS A 56 10.30 2.24 -1.62
N ASN A 57 11.00 2.94 -0.74
CA ASN A 57 10.89 2.83 0.72
C ASN A 57 11.14 1.39 1.24
N PRO A 58 12.33 0.81 1.01
CA PRO A 58 12.72 -0.44 1.67
C PRO A 58 12.71 -0.21 3.18
N VAL A 59 12.00 -1.08 3.90
CA VAL A 59 11.95 -1.05 5.38
C VAL A 59 13.13 -1.80 5.96
N ALA A 60 13.69 -2.73 5.20
CA ALA A 60 14.83 -3.54 5.62
C ALA A 60 15.85 -3.73 4.50
N ASP A 61 17.05 -4.14 4.88
CA ASP A 61 18.15 -4.38 3.94
C ASP A 61 17.83 -5.57 3.02
N ASN A 62 17.79 -5.31 1.71
CA ASN A 62 17.53 -6.33 0.69
C ASN A 62 18.68 -7.33 0.55
N HIS A 63 19.85 -7.07 1.13
CA HIS A 63 20.98 -8.00 1.12
C HIS A 63 20.82 -9.16 2.12
N LEU A 64 19.90 -9.05 3.07
CA LEU A 64 19.55 -10.12 4.01
C LEU A 64 18.25 -10.80 3.55
N VAL A 65 18.23 -12.14 3.53
CA VAL A 65 17.03 -12.93 3.16
C VAL A 65 15.80 -12.52 3.99
N HIS A 66 16.01 -12.23 5.28
CA HIS A 66 14.97 -11.73 6.17
C HIS A 66 14.49 -10.31 5.82
N GLY A 67 15.39 -9.43 5.36
CA GLY A 67 15.03 -8.06 4.98
C GLY A 67 14.27 -7.97 3.66
N SER A 68 14.57 -8.84 2.68
CA SER A 68 13.72 -8.98 1.48
C SER A 68 12.31 -9.44 1.84
N ALA A 69 12.14 -10.41 2.75
CA ALA A 69 10.80 -10.83 3.17
C ALA A 69 9.96 -9.67 3.75
N GLN A 70 10.60 -8.72 4.44
CA GLN A 70 9.95 -7.52 4.98
C GLN A 70 9.60 -6.49 3.90
N ASN A 71 10.28 -6.50 2.75
CA ASN A 71 10.02 -5.58 1.64
C ASN A 71 8.85 -6.04 0.74
N ARG A 72 8.45 -7.32 0.80
CA ARG A 72 7.19 -7.83 0.22
C ARG A 72 5.99 -7.55 1.15
N ARG A 73 5.64 -6.28 1.31
CA ARG A 73 4.54 -5.87 2.19
C ARG A 73 3.42 -5.13 1.45
N LEU A 74 2.22 -5.24 2.00
CA LEU A 74 1.06 -4.42 1.66
C LEU A 74 0.72 -3.58 2.89
N GLU A 75 0.65 -2.28 2.72
CA GLU A 75 0.27 -1.35 3.80
C GLU A 75 -1.14 -0.83 3.53
N ILE A 76 -1.99 -0.86 4.56
CA ILE A 76 -3.36 -0.35 4.49
C ILE A 76 -3.46 0.79 5.49
N GLN A 77 -3.89 1.96 5.02
CA GLN A 77 -4.09 3.14 5.85
C GLN A 77 -5.53 3.64 5.72
N TRP A 78 -6.10 4.02 6.85
CA TRP A 78 -7.35 4.76 6.92
C TRP A 78 -7.16 5.93 7.90
N PHE A 79 -7.71 7.09 7.56
CA PHE A 79 -7.64 8.27 8.41
C PHE A 79 -8.89 8.34 9.27
N ASN A 80 -8.74 8.62 10.57
CA ASN A 80 -9.89 8.80 11.47
C ASN A 80 -10.57 10.16 11.27
N ASN A 81 -9.84 11.13 10.71
CA ASN A 81 -10.25 12.50 10.42
C ASN A 81 -10.31 12.74 8.90
N CYS A 82 -11.35 12.21 8.23
CA CYS A 82 -11.56 12.50 6.82
C CYS A 82 -12.18 13.88 6.62
N SER A 83 -11.38 14.93 6.79
CA SER A 83 -11.66 16.24 6.21
C SER A 83 -11.21 16.23 4.75
N VAL A 84 -12.10 16.57 3.82
CA VAL A 84 -11.97 16.53 2.35
C VAL A 84 -10.74 17.28 1.78
N ALA A 85 -9.97 17.98 2.62
CA ALA A 85 -8.84 18.83 2.24
C ALA A 85 -7.47 18.10 2.11
N GLN A 86 -7.34 16.85 2.55
CA GLN A 86 -6.08 16.09 2.45
C GLN A 86 -6.16 15.02 1.37
N ALA A 87 -6.29 15.45 0.11
CA ALA A 87 -6.32 14.58 -1.07
C ALA A 87 -4.92 14.13 -1.55
N GLN A 88 -3.94 14.07 -0.64
CA GLN A 88 -2.64 13.48 -0.91
C GLN A 88 -2.30 12.56 0.28
N PRO A 89 -2.11 11.26 0.05
CA PRO A 89 -1.66 10.38 1.12
C PRO A 89 -0.35 10.93 1.66
N ALA A 90 -0.25 11.05 2.99
CA ALA A 90 1.01 11.38 3.63
C ALA A 90 2.11 10.43 3.08
N PRO A 91 3.37 10.90 2.95
CA PRO A 91 4.45 10.01 2.54
C PRO A 91 4.41 8.78 3.43
N PHE A 92 4.38 7.59 2.81
CA PHE A 92 4.36 6.30 3.50
C PHE A 92 5.65 6.17 4.34
N ILE A 93 5.61 6.71 5.55
CA ILE A 93 6.58 6.52 6.60
C ILE A 93 6.17 5.19 7.23
N GLY A 94 6.85 4.12 6.81
CA GLY A 94 6.77 2.84 7.51
C GLY A 94 6.90 3.14 8.99
N VAL A 95 5.89 2.77 9.77
CA VAL A 95 5.79 3.11 11.19
C VAL A 95 7.00 2.50 11.90
N PHE A 96 8.05 3.31 12.06
CA PHE A 96 9.12 3.05 13.01
C PHE A 96 8.50 3.27 14.38
N LYS A 97 8.13 2.16 15.01
CA LYS A 97 7.85 2.12 16.44
C LYS A 97 9.09 1.62 17.15
#